data_AF-A0A3M8B0E9-F1
#
_entry.id   AF-A0A3M8B0E9-F1
#
_cell.length_a   1.000
_cell.length_b   1.000
_cell.length_c   1.000
_cell.angle_alpha   90.00
_cell.angle_beta   90.00
_cell.angle_gamma   90.00
#
_symmetry.space_group_name_H-M   'P 1'
#
loop_
_entity.id
_entity.type
_entity.pdbx_description
1 polymer ?
#
loop_
_entity_poly.entity_id
_entity_poly.type
_entity_poly.pdbx_seq_one_letter_code
_entity_poly.pdbx_strand_id
1 'polypeptide(L)'
;MPPVENHVAETLLLAKKQLIRAIIQSKTKPYLPVWGELFTSLRDIARIGQETKENIKLYSLQPTGSMWYLYKENRFHADLPDPGISISLSQEQLIEALLKGSFSPKNTSA
;
A
#
# COMPACT_ATOMS: atom_id res chain seq x y z
N MET A 1 -30.66 2.30 0.68
CA MET A 1 -29.31 2.64 0.20
C MET A 1 -28.36 2.37 1.34
N PRO A 2 -27.31 1.54 1.18
CA PRO A 2 -26.29 1.43 2.22
C PRO A 2 -25.63 2.80 2.42
N PRO A 3 -25.24 3.17 3.65
CA PRO A 3 -24.58 4.44 3.91
C PRO A 3 -23.25 4.50 3.15
N VAL A 4 -22.93 5.67 2.60
CA VAL A 4 -21.75 5.93 1.75
C VAL A 4 -20.44 5.47 2.41
N GLU A 5 -20.37 5.55 3.74
CA GLU A 5 -19.24 5.10 4.55
C GLU A 5 -18.91 3.60 4.38
N ASN A 6 -19.93 2.75 4.23
CA ASN A 6 -19.72 1.31 4.05
C ASN A 6 -19.06 1.01 2.70
N HIS A 7 -19.41 1.76 1.65
CA HIS A 7 -18.86 1.55 0.33
C HIS A 7 -17.37 1.94 0.28
N VAL A 8 -16.99 3.06 0.89
CA VAL A 8 -15.60 3.51 0.97
C VAL A 8 -14.73 2.49 1.72
N ALA A 9 -15.23 1.98 2.85
CA ALA A 9 -14.52 0.97 3.63
C ALA A 9 -14.32 -0.34 2.84
N GLU A 10 -15.34 -0.80 2.11
CA GLU A 10 -15.26 -1.99 1.25
C GLU A 10 -14.26 -1.81 0.11
N THR A 11 -14.33 -0.67 -0.60
CA THR A 11 -13.39 -0.36 -1.69
C THR A 11 -11.96 -0.26 -1.17
N LEU A 12 -11.75 0.38 -0.01
CA LEU A 12 -10.44 0.47 0.60
C LEU A 12 -9.88 -0.91 0.98
N LEU A 13 -10.73 -1.75 1.57
CA LEU A 13 -10.35 -3.12 1.93
C LEU A 13 -9.97 -3.93 0.68
N LEU A 14 -10.73 -3.80 -0.40
CA LEU A 14 -10.44 -4.46 -1.67
C LEU A 14 -9.10 -4.00 -2.25
N ALA A 15 -8.85 -2.69 -2.30
CA ALA A 15 -7.60 -2.13 -2.81
C ALA A 15 -6.38 -2.61 -2.00
N LYS A 16 -6.48 -2.65 -0.66
CA LYS A 16 -5.41 -3.21 0.19
C LYS A 16 -5.17 -4.70 -0.10
N LYS A 17 -6.22 -5.50 -0.28
CA LYS A 17 -6.10 -6.92 -0.62
C LYS A 17 -5.43 -7.12 -1.98
N GLN A 18 -5.82 -6.34 -2.98
CA GLN A 18 -5.22 -6.39 -4.32
C GLN A 18 -3.75 -6.00 -4.29
N LEU A 19 -3.39 -4.95 -3.53
CA LEU A 19 -2.01 -4.53 -3.33
C LEU A 19 -1.16 -5.67 -2.73
N ILE A 20 -1.60 -6.26 -1.63
CA ILE A 20 -0.88 -7.36 -0.97
C ILE A 20 -0.72 -8.55 -1.92
N ARG A 21 -1.78 -8.93 -2.64
CA ARG A 21 -1.74 -10.02 -3.61
C ARG A 21 -0.71 -9.75 -4.72
N ALA A 22 -0.70 -8.54 -5.27
CA ALA A 22 0.25 -8.15 -6.31
C ALA A 22 1.71 -8.19 -5.81
N ILE A 23 1.96 -7.73 -4.58
CA ILE A 23 3.29 -7.81 -3.95
C ILE A 23 3.73 -9.27 -3.73
N ILE A 24 2.83 -10.14 -3.28
CA ILE A 24 3.15 -11.57 -3.09
C ILE A 24 3.39 -12.26 -4.45
N GLN A 25 2.59 -11.91 -5.46
CA GLN A 25 2.71 -12.45 -6.80
C GLN A 25 4.02 -12.03 -7.47
N SER A 26 4.46 -10.77 -7.31
CA SER A 26 5.74 -10.30 -7.86
C SER A 26 6.94 -11.06 -7.29
N LYS A 27 6.87 -11.44 -6.01
CA LYS A 27 7.91 -12.23 -5.35
C LYS A 27 7.92 -13.69 -5.80
N THR A 28 6.75 -14.31 -5.88
CA THR A 28 6.61 -15.74 -6.19
C THR A 28 6.74 -16.04 -7.69
N LYS A 29 6.37 -15.09 -8.55
CA LYS A 29 6.38 -15.21 -10.00
C LYS A 29 6.87 -13.90 -10.64
N PRO A 30 8.19 -13.59 -10.55
CA PRO A 30 8.75 -12.30 -10.96
C PRO A 30 8.63 -11.99 -12.46
N TYR A 31 8.34 -13.01 -13.27
CA TYR A 31 8.11 -12.87 -14.71
C TYR A 31 6.68 -12.43 -15.05
N LEU A 32 5.75 -12.40 -14.08
CA LEU A 32 4.39 -11.95 -14.32
C LEU A 32 4.29 -10.42 -14.23
N PRO A 33 3.57 -9.78 -15.17
CA PRO A 33 3.30 -8.36 -15.07
C PRO A 33 2.31 -8.12 -13.91
N VAL A 34 2.77 -7.47 -12.85
CA VAL A 34 1.93 -7.03 -11.71
C VAL A 34 1.81 -5.50 -11.61
N TRP A 35 2.40 -4.81 -12.58
CA TRP A 35 2.59 -3.35 -12.54
C TRP A 35 1.25 -2.61 -12.52
N GLY A 36 0.28 -3.08 -13.30
CA GLY A 36 -1.06 -2.50 -13.37
C GLY A 36 -1.84 -2.67 -12.06
N GLU A 37 -1.72 -3.84 -11.42
CA GLU A 37 -2.37 -4.13 -10.14
C GLU A 37 -1.78 -3.29 -9.02
N LEU A 38 -0.44 -3.15 -8.96
CA LEU A 38 0.23 -2.29 -8.00
C LEU A 38 -0.20 -0.83 -8.19
N PHE A 39 -0.15 -0.32 -9.43
CA PHE A 39 -0.52 1.05 -9.75
C PHE A 39 -1.97 1.35 -9.39
N THR A 40 -2.90 0.50 -9.83
CA THR A 40 -4.33 0.69 -9.58
C THR A 40 -4.65 0.66 -8.09
N SER A 41 -4.11 -0.34 -7.36
CA SER A 41 -4.39 -0.47 -5.93
C SER A 41 -3.85 0.72 -5.14
N LEU A 42 -2.64 1.19 -5.44
CA LEU A 42 -2.05 2.36 -4.77
C LEU A 42 -2.82 3.64 -5.09
N ARG A 43 -3.21 3.83 -6.36
CA ARG A 43 -4.02 4.97 -6.79
C ARG A 43 -5.38 5.00 -6.09
N ASP A 44 -6.05 3.86 -5.98
CA ASP A 44 -7.35 3.77 -5.32
C ASP A 44 -7.25 4.10 -3.83
N ILE A 45 -6.19 3.62 -3.16
CA ILE A 45 -5.89 3.96 -1.77
C ILE A 45 -5.64 5.47 -1.63
N ALA A 46 -4.80 6.05 -2.49
CA ALA A 46 -4.49 7.47 -2.46
C ALA A 46 -5.74 8.33 -2.69
N ARG A 47 -6.57 7.97 -3.67
CA ARG A 47 -7.85 8.63 -3.94
C ARG A 47 -8.75 8.62 -2.71
N ILE A 48 -8.93 7.45 -2.08
CA ILE A 48 -9.76 7.33 -0.88
C ILE A 48 -9.19 8.20 0.25
N GLY A 49 -7.87 8.24 0.44
CA GLY A 49 -7.23 9.08 1.45
C GLY A 49 -7.44 10.58 1.19
N GLN A 50 -7.44 11.01 -0.08
CA GLN A 50 -7.77 12.39 -0.45
C GLN A 50 -9.25 12.72 -0.23
N GLU A 51 -10.16 11.83 -0.63
CA GLU A 51 -11.61 12.01 -0.48
C GLU A 51 -12.02 12.08 0.99
N THR A 52 -11.44 11.22 1.83
CA THR A 52 -11.71 11.16 3.28
C THR A 52 -10.88 12.16 4.09
N LYS A 53 -9.80 12.71 3.52
CA LYS A 53 -8.79 13.53 4.21
C LYS A 53 -8.17 12.80 5.40
N GLU A 54 -7.86 11.53 5.21
CA GLU A 54 -7.30 10.65 6.24
C GLU A 54 -6.01 10.00 5.79
N ASN A 55 -5.10 9.80 6.75
CA ASN A 55 -3.92 8.97 6.55
C ASN A 55 -4.35 7.50 6.56
N ILE A 56 -3.91 6.74 5.57
CA ILE A 56 -4.33 5.35 5.42
C ILE A 56 -3.16 4.43 5.68
N LYS A 57 -3.29 3.53 6.66
CA LYS A 57 -2.36 2.42 6.83
C LYS A 57 -2.59 1.38 5.74
N LEU A 58 -1.59 1.12 4.91
CA LEU A 58 -1.66 0.09 3.86
C LEU A 58 -1.50 -1.30 4.49
N TYR A 59 -0.36 -1.54 5.14
CA TYR A 59 -0.01 -2.79 5.81
C TYR A 59 1.18 -2.59 6.75
N SER A 60 1.43 -3.59 7.60
CA SER A 60 2.62 -3.64 8.46
C SER A 60 3.81 -4.23 7.68
N LEU A 61 5.01 -3.71 7.91
CA LEU A 61 6.24 -4.15 7.26
C LEU A 61 6.92 -5.31 8.01
N GLN A 62 7.75 -6.10 7.31
CA GLN A 62 8.67 -7.07 7.91
C GLN A 62 10.10 -6.51 7.93
N PRO A 63 10.87 -6.62 9.05
CA PRO A 63 10.51 -7.22 10.34
C PRO A 63 9.63 -6.32 11.24
N THR A 64 9.74 -5.00 11.10
CA THR A 64 9.03 -4.00 11.91
C THR A 64 8.67 -2.78 11.06
N GLY A 65 7.62 -2.06 11.46
CA GLY A 65 7.20 -0.82 10.81
C GLY A 65 5.86 -0.91 10.09
N SER A 66 5.50 0.15 9.38
CA SER A 66 4.22 0.27 8.69
C SER A 66 4.35 1.09 7.41
N MET A 67 3.62 0.67 6.38
CA MET A 67 3.45 1.44 5.16
C MET A 67 2.16 2.24 5.27
N TRP A 68 2.26 3.53 5.00
CA TRP A 68 1.17 4.49 5.08
C TRP A 68 1.03 5.27 3.78
N TYR A 69 -0.17 5.77 3.55
CA TYR A 69 -0.43 6.89 2.66
C TYR A 69 -0.74 8.10 3.52
N LEU A 70 -0.03 9.21 3.29
CA LEU A 70 -0.22 10.46 4.00
C LEU A 70 -0.93 11.46 3.09
N TYR A 71 -2.15 11.85 3.45
CA TYR A 71 -3.04 12.60 2.54
C TYR A 71 -2.58 14.05 2.34
N LYS A 72 -2.04 14.71 3.38
CA LYS A 72 -1.60 16.11 3.27
C LYS A 72 -0.40 16.25 2.34
N GLU A 73 0.50 15.27 2.41
CA GLU A 73 1.74 15.22 1.65
C GLU A 73 1.52 14.61 0.26
N ASN A 74 0.41 13.90 0.07
CA ASN A 74 0.13 13.07 -1.11
C ASN A 74 1.29 12.11 -1.43
N ARG A 75 1.80 11.44 -0.40
CA ARG A 75 2.95 10.53 -0.50
C ARG A 75 2.70 9.23 0.25
N PHE A 76 3.40 8.20 -0.19
CA PHE A 76 3.54 6.97 0.58
C PHE A 76 4.69 7.09 1.57
N HIS A 77 4.54 6.48 2.73
CA HIS A 77 5.45 6.65 3.84
C HIS A 77 5.71 5.31 4.51
N ALA A 78 6.96 4.85 4.46
CA ALA A 78 7.43 3.72 5.23
C ALA A 78 7.98 4.22 6.55
N ASP A 79 7.28 3.90 7.63
CA ASP A 79 7.69 4.19 9.01
C ASP A 79 8.44 2.97 9.56
N LEU A 80 9.75 3.10 9.75
CA LEU A 80 10.64 2.07 10.28
C LEU A 80 11.06 2.47 11.71
N PRO A 81 10.48 1.86 12.76
CA PRO A 81 10.63 2.32 14.13
C PRO A 81 12.06 2.16 14.70
N ASP A 82 12.87 1.26 14.13
CA ASP A 82 14.27 1.08 14.50
C ASP A 82 15.10 1.06 13.20
N PRO A 83 15.96 2.06 12.95
CA PRO A 83 16.45 3.12 13.85
C PRO A 83 15.66 4.45 13.77
N GLY A 84 14.33 4.42 13.68
CA GLY A 84 13.50 5.62 13.57
C GLY A 84 13.57 6.30 12.19
N ILE A 85 13.86 5.51 11.15
CA ILE A 85 13.95 6.00 9.77
C ILE A 85 12.55 6.09 9.19
N SER A 86 12.28 7.21 8.54
CA SER A 86 11.05 7.40 7.79
C SER A 86 11.37 7.69 6.32
N ILE A 87 10.72 6.96 5.41
CA ILE A 87 11.01 7.04 3.97
C ILE A 87 9.74 7.46 3.24
N SER A 88 9.78 8.64 2.62
CA SER A 88 8.66 9.20 1.86
C SER A 88 8.86 8.98 0.35
N LEU A 89 7.91 8.30 -0.28
CA LEU A 89 7.97 7.83 -1.67
C LEU A 89 6.81 8.41 -2.48
N SER A 90 7.04 8.73 -3.75
CA SER A 90 5.95 8.84 -4.73
C SER A 90 5.36 7.45 -5.00
N GLN A 91 4.24 7.41 -5.73
CA GLN A 91 3.64 6.14 -6.13
C GLN A 91 4.61 5.30 -6.98
N GLU A 92 5.27 5.91 -7.95
CA GLU A 92 6.22 5.27 -8.86
C GLU A 92 7.43 4.74 -8.09
N GLN A 93 7.98 5.54 -7.18
CA GLN A 93 9.09 5.13 -6.32
C GLN A 93 8.72 3.94 -5.44
N LEU A 94 7.51 3.93 -4.88
CA LEU A 94 7.01 2.80 -4.10
C LEU A 94 6.86 1.54 -4.98
N ILE A 95 6.30 1.65 -6.18
CA ILE A 95 6.15 0.52 -7.11
C ILE A 95 7.51 -0.07 -7.44
N GLU A 96 8.49 0.75 -7.82
CA GLU A 96 9.85 0.28 -8.10
C GLU A 96 10.48 -0.41 -6.89
N ALA A 97 10.33 0.17 -5.70
CA ALA A 97 10.85 -0.42 -4.47
C ALA A 97 10.21 -1.79 -4.17
N LEU A 98 8.89 -1.91 -4.35
CA LEU A 98 8.16 -3.17 -4.17
C LEU A 98 8.59 -4.25 -5.16
N LEU A 99 8.82 -3.88 -6.43
CA LEU A 99 9.32 -4.79 -7.45
C LEU A 99 10.75 -5.25 -7.17
N LYS A 100 11.55 -4.40 -6.52
CA LYS A 100 12.91 -4.74 -6.02
C LYS A 100 12.87 -5.52 -4.70
N GLY A 101 11.69 -5.84 -4.15
CA GLY A 101 11.52 -6.61 -2.92
C GLY A 101 11.61 -5.80 -1.61
N SER A 102 11.75 -4.48 -1.69
CA SER A 102 11.72 -3.58 -0.53
C SER A 102 10.31 -3.45 0.04
N PHE A 103 10.21 -3.00 1.31
CA PHE A 103 8.93 -2.73 1.99
C PHE A 103 7.93 -3.87 1.95
N SER A 104 8.44 -5.08 2.13
CA SER A 104 7.63 -6.29 2.11
C SER A 104 6.57 -6.28 3.23
N PRO A 105 5.30 -6.63 2.92
CA PRO A 105 4.30 -6.80 3.95
C PRO A 105 4.68 -7.94 4.88
N LYS A 106 4.44 -7.76 6.19
CA LYS A 106 4.58 -8.83 7.18
C LYS A 106 3.69 -9.99 6.76
N ASN A 107 4.27 -11.19 6.70
CA ASN A 107 3.61 -12.43 6.27
C ASN A 107 2.14 -12.46 6.67
N THR A 108 1.25 -12.19 5.71
CA THR A 108 -0.12 -12.70 5.75
C THR A 108 -0.04 -14.13 5.22
N SER A 109 0.70 -14.99 5.93
CA SER A 109 0.62 -16.43 5.74
C SER A 109 -0.77 -16.83 6.20
N ALA A 110 -1.67 -17.05 5.24
CA ALA A 110 -2.67 -18.09 5.40
C ALA A 110 -1.97 -19.44 5.20
#